data_AF-A0A239ISH0-F1
#
_entry.id   AF-A0A239ISH0-F1
#
_cell.length_a   1.000
_cell.length_b   1.000
_cell.length_c   1.000
_cell.angle_alpha   90.00
_cell.angle_beta   90.00
_cell.angle_gamma   90.00
#
_symmetry.space_group_name_H-M   'P 1'
#
loop_
_entity.id
_entity.type
_entity.pdbx_description
1 polymer ?
#
loop_
_entity_poly.entity_id
_entity_poly.type
_entity_poly.pdbx_seq_one_letter_code
_entity_poly.pdbx_strand_id
1 'polypeptide(L)'
;MRAGIGRLRLGACLSLSGRHARFGTQARLGLEIWQSSNDTAELVIEDDQSRPEVMETAMRRLAPRCDLMLGPYSTHLMRRAGQVAASLDRLIWNHGGSGDDVEAAHPGHVVSVPTPTSQYAKPFIRHLDSAAEPLHLWIVQGKGGFGRQVAAGAETTAHSLGIHTVRLGPGEPLPSAPPAAWALFCAGSFEEDVETVNRARALPRPPRTVCAVAAGVREFGDAIDDPRGIYGVGQWFPGSGHGAELGPAEPGFLAAYEDRAGVLPDYPAAQAAATAAIAAHCARLTGGTTREALWAAASALETTTLFGSFKIDPGSGVQVGHQAALVRWGTDGPVSP
;
A
#
# COMPACT_ATOMS: atom_id res chain seq x y z
N MET A 1 -12.35 -24.58 -28.80
CA MET A 1 -11.01 -23.96 -28.61
C MET A 1 -11.23 -22.47 -28.46
N ARG A 2 -11.17 -21.90 -27.25
CA ARG A 2 -11.24 -20.43 -27.10
C ARG A 2 -9.95 -19.86 -27.66
N ALA A 3 -10.02 -18.93 -28.62
CA ALA A 3 -8.85 -18.20 -29.08
C ALA A 3 -8.23 -17.52 -27.86
N GLY A 4 -7.01 -17.89 -27.50
CA GLY A 4 -6.31 -17.26 -26.39
C GLY A 4 -6.12 -15.77 -26.69
N ILE A 5 -6.26 -14.93 -25.67
CA ILE A 5 -5.86 -13.53 -25.80
C ILE A 5 -4.40 -13.51 -26.21
N GLY A 6 -4.05 -12.70 -27.21
CA GLY A 6 -2.67 -12.47 -27.60
C GLY A 6 -1.86 -11.80 -26.47
N ARG A 7 -0.71 -11.23 -26.82
CA ARG A 7 0.11 -10.50 -25.85
C ARG A 7 -0.70 -9.34 -25.25
N LEU A 8 -0.86 -9.33 -23.91
CA LEU A 8 -1.61 -8.30 -23.18
C LEU A 8 -0.77 -7.04 -23.00
N ARG A 9 -1.33 -5.88 -23.33
CA ARG A 9 -0.71 -4.57 -23.11
C ARG A 9 -1.23 -3.93 -21.83
N LEU A 10 -0.37 -3.73 -20.84
CA LEU A 10 -0.68 -3.14 -19.55
C LEU A 10 -0.16 -1.70 -19.53
N GLY A 11 -1.08 -0.73 -19.48
CA GLY A 11 -0.75 0.67 -19.32
C GLY A 11 -0.62 1.04 -17.85
N ALA A 12 0.46 1.72 -17.47
CA ALA A 12 0.66 2.20 -16.11
C ALA A 12 1.10 3.67 -16.11
N CYS A 13 0.44 4.49 -15.29
CA CYS A 13 0.94 5.82 -14.93
C CYS A 13 1.71 5.68 -13.63
N LEU A 14 2.99 6.03 -13.64
CA LEU A 14 3.85 5.97 -12.45
C LEU A 14 4.50 7.31 -12.23
N SER A 15 4.63 7.73 -10.99
CA SER A 15 5.47 8.88 -10.64
C SER A 15 6.94 8.49 -10.77
N LEU A 16 7.53 8.71 -11.95
CA LEU A 16 8.98 8.51 -12.18
C LEU A 16 9.75 9.81 -11.89
N SER A 17 9.04 10.92 -11.79
CA SER A 17 9.53 12.20 -11.28
C SER A 17 8.54 12.83 -10.29
N GLY A 18 8.95 13.93 -9.65
CA GLY A 18 8.16 14.64 -8.64
C GLY A 18 8.20 13.99 -7.25
N ARG A 19 7.32 14.44 -6.36
CA ARG A 19 7.33 14.08 -4.92
C ARG A 19 7.14 12.59 -4.61
N HIS A 20 6.59 11.82 -5.53
CA HIS A 20 6.35 10.38 -5.38
C HIS A 20 7.33 9.52 -6.18
N ALA A 21 8.37 10.14 -6.79
CA ALA A 21 9.38 9.45 -7.61
C ALA A 21 9.95 8.20 -6.93
N ARG A 22 10.29 8.30 -5.63
CA ARG A 22 10.80 7.18 -4.81
C ARG A 22 9.93 5.93 -4.94
N PHE A 23 8.61 6.07 -4.82
CA PHE A 23 7.70 4.93 -4.82
C PHE A 23 7.35 4.48 -6.24
N GLY A 24 7.28 5.41 -7.20
CA GLY A 24 7.01 5.04 -8.59
C GLY A 24 8.19 4.35 -9.29
N THR A 25 9.44 4.66 -8.94
CA THR A 25 10.61 3.92 -9.46
C THR A 25 10.66 2.49 -8.92
N GLN A 26 10.36 2.28 -7.64
CA GLN A 26 10.22 0.93 -7.08
C GLN A 26 9.09 0.16 -7.76
N ALA A 27 7.90 0.78 -7.93
CA ALA A 27 6.78 0.17 -8.64
C ALA A 27 7.14 -0.20 -10.10
N ARG A 28 7.85 0.69 -10.81
CA ARG A 28 8.35 0.42 -12.16
C ARG A 28 9.25 -0.82 -12.20
N LEU A 29 10.24 -0.89 -11.31
CA LEU A 29 11.16 -2.02 -11.28
C LEU A 29 10.43 -3.32 -10.93
N GLY A 30 9.49 -3.28 -9.99
CA GLY A 30 8.63 -4.43 -9.65
C GLY A 30 7.82 -4.94 -10.85
N LEU A 31 7.22 -4.03 -11.63
CA LEU A 31 6.51 -4.39 -12.86
C LEU A 31 7.45 -4.98 -13.92
N GLU A 32 8.62 -4.40 -14.11
CA GLU A 32 9.60 -4.90 -15.09
C GLU A 32 10.11 -6.31 -14.72
N ILE A 33 10.30 -6.61 -13.43
CA ILE A 33 10.63 -7.95 -12.94
C ILE A 33 9.46 -8.92 -13.15
N TRP A 34 8.24 -8.50 -12.88
CA TRP A 34 7.07 -9.32 -13.19
C TRP A 34 7.00 -9.65 -14.70
N GLN A 35 7.20 -8.66 -15.57
CA GLN A 35 7.17 -8.84 -17.02
C GLN A 35 8.30 -9.76 -17.53
N SER A 36 9.50 -9.75 -16.93
CA SER A 36 10.59 -10.62 -17.39
C SER A 36 10.27 -12.11 -17.24
N SER A 37 9.35 -12.45 -16.33
CA SER A 37 8.79 -13.80 -16.16
C SER A 37 7.49 -14.04 -16.93
N ASN A 38 7.01 -13.08 -17.72
CA ASN A 38 5.72 -13.11 -18.42
C ASN A 38 5.84 -12.56 -19.86
N ASP A 39 6.30 -13.41 -20.77
CA ASP A 39 6.51 -13.08 -22.20
C ASP A 39 5.23 -12.71 -22.97
N THR A 40 4.08 -13.11 -22.45
CA THR A 40 2.75 -12.78 -22.98
C THR A 40 2.20 -11.44 -22.49
N ALA A 41 3.01 -10.61 -21.85
CA ALA A 41 2.65 -9.24 -21.44
C ALA A 41 3.63 -8.18 -22.02
N GLU A 42 3.13 -6.96 -22.17
CA GLU A 42 3.88 -5.75 -22.55
C GLU A 42 3.46 -4.59 -21.65
N LEU A 43 4.41 -3.94 -21.01
CA LEU A 43 4.21 -2.75 -20.19
C LEU A 43 4.36 -1.49 -21.04
N VAL A 44 3.41 -0.58 -20.92
CA VAL A 44 3.48 0.77 -21.46
C VAL A 44 3.40 1.75 -20.29
N ILE A 45 4.55 2.28 -19.90
CA ILE A 45 4.69 3.14 -18.72
C ILE A 45 4.81 4.60 -19.14
N GLU A 46 4.02 5.46 -18.51
CA GLU A 46 4.09 6.92 -18.68
C GLU A 46 4.38 7.59 -17.33
N ASP A 47 5.28 8.58 -17.32
CA ASP A 47 5.58 9.36 -16.12
C ASP A 47 4.45 10.37 -15.83
N ASP A 48 3.84 10.24 -14.66
CA ASP A 48 2.80 11.15 -14.21
C ASP A 48 3.32 12.37 -13.43
N GLN A 49 4.62 12.41 -13.16
CA GLN A 49 5.31 13.50 -12.45
C GLN A 49 4.76 13.82 -11.05
N SER A 50 4.03 12.88 -10.45
CA SER A 50 3.26 13.08 -9.21
C SER A 50 2.13 14.12 -9.31
N ARG A 51 1.63 14.40 -10.52
CA ARG A 51 0.69 15.50 -10.82
C ARG A 51 -0.63 14.97 -11.41
N PRO A 52 -1.79 15.23 -10.79
CA PRO A 52 -3.09 14.71 -11.24
C PRO A 52 -3.42 14.99 -12.71
N GLU A 53 -3.10 16.19 -13.20
CA GLU A 53 -3.38 16.64 -14.56
C GLU A 53 -2.48 15.96 -15.60
N VAL A 54 -1.21 15.70 -15.26
CA VAL A 54 -0.27 14.98 -16.12
C VAL A 54 -0.66 13.50 -16.17
N MET A 55 -0.96 12.93 -15.00
CA MET A 55 -1.49 11.57 -14.83
C MET A 55 -2.73 11.34 -15.68
N GLU A 56 -3.73 12.23 -15.61
CA GLU A 56 -4.96 12.10 -16.40
C GLU A 56 -4.68 12.12 -17.90
N THR A 57 -3.83 13.05 -18.35
CA THR A 57 -3.45 13.13 -19.77
C THR A 57 -2.77 11.83 -20.22
N ALA A 58 -1.87 11.28 -19.41
CA ALA A 58 -1.22 10.00 -19.66
C ALA A 58 -2.21 8.83 -19.71
N MET A 59 -3.13 8.73 -18.74
CA MET A 59 -4.18 7.70 -18.75
C MET A 59 -5.03 7.73 -20.02
N ARG A 60 -5.43 8.93 -20.48
CA ARG A 60 -6.20 9.09 -21.73
C ARG A 60 -5.40 8.67 -22.97
N ARG A 61 -4.07 8.83 -22.98
CA ARG A 61 -3.18 8.31 -24.05
C ARG A 61 -2.99 6.80 -24.00
N LEU A 62 -2.98 6.21 -22.80
CA LEU A 62 -2.78 4.78 -22.60
C LEU A 62 -4.04 3.97 -22.92
N ALA A 63 -5.21 4.46 -22.50
CA ALA A 63 -6.49 3.75 -22.61
C ALA A 63 -6.80 3.16 -24.00
N PRO A 64 -6.64 3.86 -25.14
CA PRO A 64 -6.94 3.29 -26.46
C PRO A 64 -5.88 2.30 -26.97
N ARG A 65 -4.72 2.18 -26.31
CA ARG A 65 -3.57 1.36 -26.75
C ARG A 65 -3.27 0.18 -25.82
N CYS A 66 -3.91 0.13 -24.65
CA CYS A 66 -3.65 -0.85 -23.61
C CYS A 66 -4.92 -1.64 -23.26
N ASP A 67 -4.75 -2.95 -23.11
CA ASP A 67 -5.82 -3.87 -22.74
C ASP A 67 -6.22 -3.71 -21.27
N LEU A 68 -5.24 -3.42 -20.41
CA LEU A 68 -5.40 -3.28 -18.97
C LEU A 68 -4.79 -1.96 -18.49
N MET A 69 -5.37 -1.37 -17.43
CA MET A 69 -4.91 -0.13 -16.83
C MET A 69 -4.53 -0.35 -15.37
N LEU A 70 -3.27 -0.10 -15.03
CA LEU A 70 -2.79 -0.06 -13.65
C LEU A 70 -2.87 1.38 -13.14
N GLY A 71 -3.41 1.55 -11.94
CA GLY A 71 -3.60 2.86 -11.32
C GLY A 71 -2.31 3.41 -10.70
N PRO A 72 -2.14 4.73 -10.59
CA PRO A 72 -0.91 5.33 -10.09
C PRO A 72 -0.72 5.17 -8.58
N TYR A 73 0.49 5.44 -8.12
CA TYR A 73 0.76 5.83 -6.73
C TYR A 73 0.62 7.35 -6.62
N SER A 74 -0.18 7.96 -5.74
CA SER A 74 -0.68 7.57 -4.42
C SER A 74 -2.21 7.72 -4.29
N THR A 75 -2.80 7.59 -3.09
CA THR A 75 -4.21 7.93 -2.79
C THR A 75 -4.68 9.25 -3.41
N HIS A 76 -3.80 10.26 -3.48
CA HIS A 76 -4.14 11.53 -4.12
C HIS A 76 -4.35 11.41 -5.64
N LEU A 77 -3.42 10.74 -6.34
CA LEU A 77 -3.53 10.55 -7.79
C LEU A 77 -4.63 9.54 -8.12
N MET A 78 -4.75 8.48 -7.32
CA MET A 78 -5.69 7.40 -7.55
C MET A 78 -7.14 7.87 -7.44
N ARG A 79 -7.44 8.85 -6.59
CA ARG A 79 -8.74 9.52 -6.58
C ARG A 79 -9.12 10.11 -7.93
N ARG A 80 -8.18 10.81 -8.59
CA ARG A 80 -8.41 11.36 -9.93
C ARG A 80 -8.46 10.23 -10.97
N ALA A 81 -7.61 9.21 -10.82
CA ALA A 81 -7.52 8.09 -11.75
C ALA A 81 -8.83 7.27 -11.79
N GLY A 82 -9.47 7.06 -10.63
CA GLY A 82 -10.79 6.41 -10.57
C GLY A 82 -11.87 7.18 -11.33
N GLN A 83 -11.90 8.51 -11.20
CA GLN A 83 -12.81 9.37 -11.96
C GLN A 83 -12.55 9.28 -13.48
N VAL A 84 -11.28 9.28 -13.88
CA VAL A 84 -10.89 9.16 -15.29
C VAL A 84 -11.28 7.79 -15.84
N ALA A 85 -11.01 6.71 -15.10
CA ALA A 85 -11.39 5.34 -15.48
C ALA A 85 -12.90 5.21 -15.67
N ALA A 86 -13.70 5.74 -14.74
CA ALA A 86 -15.15 5.80 -14.87
C ALA A 86 -15.59 6.59 -16.11
N SER A 87 -14.99 7.75 -16.38
CA SER A 87 -15.31 8.57 -17.57
C SER A 87 -14.95 7.90 -18.91
N LEU A 88 -14.01 6.95 -18.89
CA LEU A 88 -13.57 6.19 -20.06
C LEU A 88 -14.28 4.84 -20.18
N ASP A 89 -15.17 4.50 -19.24
CA ASP A 89 -15.76 3.17 -19.10
C ASP A 89 -14.72 2.04 -19.04
N ARG A 90 -13.63 2.27 -18.29
CA ARG A 90 -12.54 1.30 -18.11
C ARG A 90 -12.48 0.84 -16.66
N LEU A 91 -11.93 -0.37 -16.48
CA LEU A 91 -11.49 -0.86 -15.18
C LEU A 91 -10.04 -0.40 -14.93
N ILE A 92 -9.77 0.12 -13.74
CA ILE A 92 -8.43 0.43 -13.26
C ILE A 92 -8.08 -0.44 -12.05
N TRP A 93 -6.91 -1.07 -12.12
CA TRP A 93 -6.35 -1.90 -11.06
C TRP A 93 -5.52 -1.03 -10.14
N ASN A 94 -6.09 -0.68 -8.99
CA ASN A 94 -5.47 0.21 -8.01
C ASN A 94 -4.38 -0.55 -7.24
N HIS A 95 -3.12 -0.25 -7.57
CA HIS A 95 -1.96 -0.77 -6.85
C HIS A 95 -1.42 0.20 -5.79
N GLY A 96 -1.87 1.45 -5.73
CA GLY A 96 -1.11 2.52 -5.06
C GLY A 96 -1.91 3.53 -4.23
N GLY A 97 -3.24 3.42 -4.19
CA GLY A 97 -4.11 4.32 -3.45
C GLY A 97 -4.99 3.61 -2.42
N SER A 98 -4.52 3.51 -1.19
CA SER A 98 -5.20 2.81 -0.09
C SER A 98 -6.30 3.61 0.62
N GLY A 99 -6.66 4.80 0.14
CA GLY A 99 -7.69 5.59 0.82
C GLY A 99 -9.04 4.87 0.76
N ASP A 100 -9.73 4.70 1.88
CA ASP A 100 -11.06 4.08 1.91
C ASP A 100 -12.02 4.78 0.92
N ASP A 101 -11.90 6.11 0.83
CA ASP A 101 -12.67 6.95 -0.08
C ASP A 101 -12.16 6.96 -1.52
N VAL A 102 -11.10 6.21 -1.83
CA VAL A 102 -10.63 5.91 -3.19
C VAL A 102 -11.08 4.52 -3.61
N GLU A 103 -10.89 3.54 -2.73
CA GLU A 103 -11.21 2.15 -3.01
C GLU A 103 -12.72 1.95 -3.25
N ALA A 104 -13.58 2.66 -2.50
CA ALA A 104 -15.03 2.55 -2.63
C ALA A 104 -15.65 3.55 -3.62
N ALA A 105 -14.87 4.44 -4.22
CA ALA A 105 -15.40 5.62 -4.93
C ALA A 105 -16.14 5.31 -6.23
N HIS A 106 -15.71 4.27 -6.95
CA HIS A 106 -16.21 3.93 -8.27
C HIS A 106 -16.40 2.43 -8.42
N PRO A 107 -17.44 1.85 -7.77
CA PRO A 107 -17.79 0.45 -7.94
C PRO A 107 -17.96 0.09 -9.42
N GLY A 108 -17.44 -1.06 -9.83
CA GLY A 108 -17.42 -1.48 -11.24
C GLY A 108 -16.27 -0.90 -12.08
N HIS A 109 -15.48 0.03 -11.53
CA HIS A 109 -14.36 0.68 -12.23
C HIS A 109 -13.03 0.58 -11.48
N VAL A 110 -13.02 0.49 -10.14
CA VAL A 110 -11.80 0.40 -9.34
C VAL A 110 -11.73 -0.96 -8.65
N VAL A 111 -10.68 -1.74 -8.95
CA VAL A 111 -10.33 -2.95 -8.19
C VAL A 111 -9.09 -2.67 -7.37
N SER A 112 -9.21 -2.72 -6.04
CA SER A 112 -8.12 -2.38 -5.13
C SER A 112 -7.36 -3.62 -4.67
N VAL A 113 -6.03 -3.54 -4.75
CA VAL A 113 -5.10 -4.55 -4.22
C VAL A 113 -4.57 -4.21 -2.83
N PRO A 114 -4.23 -2.95 -2.46
CA PRO A 114 -3.70 -2.66 -1.14
C PRO A 114 -4.78 -2.72 -0.05
N THR A 115 -4.37 -2.92 1.21
CA THR A 115 -5.24 -2.77 2.38
C THR A 115 -5.77 -1.33 2.50
N PRO A 116 -7.07 -1.11 2.82
CA PRO A 116 -7.61 0.22 3.07
C PRO A 116 -6.98 0.92 4.28
N THR A 117 -6.93 2.26 4.26
CA THR A 117 -6.34 3.08 5.32
C THR A 117 -6.99 2.83 6.69
N SER A 118 -8.30 2.59 6.76
CA SER A 118 -8.99 2.27 8.01
C SER A 118 -8.51 0.97 8.68
N GLN A 119 -7.85 0.10 7.92
CA GLN A 119 -7.38 -1.21 8.34
C GLN A 119 -5.87 -1.23 8.64
N TYR A 120 -5.12 -0.18 8.26
CA TYR A 120 -3.65 -0.12 8.34
C TYR A 120 -3.10 -0.38 9.74
N ALA A 121 -3.70 0.24 10.75
CA ALA A 121 -3.20 0.18 12.11
C ALA A 121 -3.56 -1.13 12.83
N LYS A 122 -4.49 -1.93 12.29
CA LYS A 122 -5.04 -3.10 12.98
C LYS A 122 -3.99 -4.08 13.51
N PRO A 123 -2.93 -4.44 12.75
CA PRO A 123 -1.88 -5.31 13.26
C PRO A 123 -1.22 -4.75 14.53
N PHE A 124 -0.93 -3.45 14.56
CA PHE A 124 -0.33 -2.80 15.71
C PHE A 124 -1.30 -2.73 16.90
N ILE A 125 -2.56 -2.37 16.67
CA ILE A 125 -3.55 -2.31 17.76
C ILE A 125 -3.76 -3.70 18.40
N ARG A 126 -3.81 -4.77 17.59
CA ARG A 126 -3.88 -6.15 18.10
C ARG A 126 -2.63 -6.55 18.89
N HIS A 127 -1.46 -6.06 18.49
CA HIS A 127 -0.22 -6.25 19.25
C HIS A 127 -0.26 -5.53 20.60
N LEU A 128 -0.88 -4.35 20.69
CA LEU A 128 -1.08 -3.67 21.98
C LEU A 128 -2.09 -4.38 22.88
N ASP A 129 -3.16 -4.93 22.29
CA ASP A 129 -4.20 -5.69 23.01
C ASP A 129 -3.65 -6.98 23.64
N SER A 130 -2.64 -7.60 23.02
CA SER A 130 -1.98 -8.79 23.57
C SER A 130 -0.87 -8.49 24.58
N ALA A 131 -0.58 -7.22 24.87
CA ALA A 131 0.45 -6.83 25.83
C ALA A 131 0.05 -7.16 27.28
N ALA A 132 1.03 -7.53 28.10
CA ALA A 132 0.79 -7.91 29.50
C ALA A 132 0.28 -6.75 30.38
N GLU A 133 0.64 -5.51 30.03
CA GLU A 133 0.20 -4.30 30.71
C GLU A 133 -0.62 -3.43 29.75
N PRO A 134 -1.80 -2.92 30.15
CA PRO A 134 -2.61 -2.08 29.29
C PRO A 134 -1.91 -0.75 29.01
N LEU A 135 -1.91 -0.35 27.75
CA LEU A 135 -1.29 0.89 27.29
C LEU A 135 -2.34 1.88 26.80
N HIS A 136 -2.18 3.12 27.24
CA HIS A 136 -2.89 4.28 26.74
C HIS A 136 -2.32 4.66 25.36
N LEU A 137 -3.14 4.66 24.30
CA LEU A 137 -2.65 4.83 22.91
C LEU A 137 -2.83 6.26 22.38
N TRP A 138 -1.71 6.91 22.10
CA TRP A 138 -1.68 8.25 21.53
C TRP A 138 -1.56 8.10 20.01
N ILE A 139 -2.50 8.67 19.27
CA ILE A 139 -2.57 8.60 17.80
C ILE A 139 -2.25 10.00 17.27
N VAL A 140 -1.08 10.15 16.64
CA VAL A 140 -0.68 11.42 16.00
C VAL A 140 -0.98 11.36 14.52
N GLN A 141 -1.85 12.28 14.08
CA GLN A 141 -2.30 12.36 12.70
C GLN A 141 -1.52 13.41 11.91
N GLY A 142 -1.02 13.06 10.72
CA GLY A 142 -0.44 14.02 9.79
C GLY A 142 -1.46 14.88 9.02
N LYS A 143 -0.97 15.80 8.19
CA LYS A 143 -1.82 16.79 7.49
C LYS A 143 -2.67 16.16 6.36
N GLY A 144 -2.17 15.11 5.72
CA GLY A 144 -2.75 14.50 4.52
C GLY A 144 -3.98 13.63 4.78
N GLY A 145 -4.85 13.48 3.77
CA GLY A 145 -6.07 12.66 3.86
C GLY A 145 -5.81 11.20 4.22
N PHE A 146 -4.70 10.64 3.74
CA PHE A 146 -4.23 9.30 4.11
C PHE A 146 -4.06 9.18 5.63
N GLY A 147 -3.25 10.05 6.25
CA GLY A 147 -2.98 10.02 7.68
C GLY A 147 -4.24 10.18 8.52
N ARG A 148 -5.18 11.04 8.08
CA ARG A 148 -6.48 11.20 8.74
C ARG A 148 -7.30 9.92 8.77
N GLN A 149 -7.36 9.18 7.66
CA GLN A 149 -8.12 7.94 7.57
C GLN A 149 -7.46 6.81 8.36
N VAL A 150 -6.12 6.71 8.32
CA VAL A 150 -5.35 5.75 9.14
C VAL A 150 -5.56 6.01 10.64
N ALA A 151 -5.47 7.28 11.08
CA ALA A 151 -5.72 7.64 12.47
C ALA A 151 -7.16 7.32 12.92
N ALA A 152 -8.16 7.57 12.06
CA ALA A 152 -9.56 7.23 12.35
C ALA A 152 -9.80 5.71 12.44
N GLY A 153 -9.15 4.93 11.57
CA GLY A 153 -9.18 3.47 11.62
C GLY A 153 -8.51 2.90 12.87
N ALA A 154 -7.38 3.49 13.28
CA ALA A 154 -6.69 3.14 14.52
C ALA A 154 -7.57 3.38 15.74
N GLU A 155 -8.18 4.56 15.85
CA GLU A 155 -9.11 4.93 16.92
C GLU A 155 -10.31 3.99 16.99
N THR A 156 -10.94 3.71 15.84
CA THR A 156 -12.07 2.77 15.75
C THR A 156 -11.68 1.36 16.19
N THR A 157 -10.53 0.86 15.75
CA THR A 157 -10.05 -0.48 16.12
C THR A 157 -9.71 -0.54 17.61
N ALA A 158 -9.02 0.47 18.14
CA ALA A 158 -8.66 0.55 19.55
C ALA A 158 -9.90 0.57 20.45
N HIS A 159 -10.90 1.39 20.10
CA HIS A 159 -12.18 1.42 20.83
C HIS A 159 -12.88 0.05 20.82
N SER A 160 -12.87 -0.67 19.70
CA SER A 160 -13.48 -2.02 19.63
C SER A 160 -12.81 -3.06 20.52
N LEU A 161 -11.55 -2.82 20.91
CA LEU A 161 -10.75 -3.65 21.81
C LEU A 161 -10.66 -3.07 23.24
N GLY A 162 -11.38 -1.97 23.53
CA GLY A 162 -11.36 -1.34 24.85
C GLY A 162 -10.07 -0.59 25.19
N ILE A 163 -9.22 -0.30 24.20
CA ILE A 163 -7.99 0.48 24.39
C ILE A 163 -8.34 1.97 24.44
N HIS A 164 -7.94 2.65 25.51
CA HIS A 164 -8.14 4.10 25.65
C HIS A 164 -7.22 4.86 24.69
N THR A 165 -7.79 5.75 23.87
CA THR A 165 -7.04 6.56 22.89
C THR A 165 -7.07 8.06 23.17
N VAL A 166 -6.01 8.74 22.78
CA VAL A 166 -5.99 10.20 22.59
C VAL A 166 -5.51 10.49 21.17
N ARG A 167 -6.33 11.18 20.39
CA ARG A 167 -5.98 11.60 19.03
C ARG A 167 -5.46 13.03 19.03
N LEU A 168 -4.31 13.25 18.40
CA LEU A 168 -3.68 14.55 18.24
C LEU A 168 -3.71 14.96 16.77
N GLY A 169 -4.19 16.17 16.52
CA GLY A 169 -4.17 16.79 15.20
C GLY A 169 -2.77 17.28 14.78
N PRO A 170 -2.60 17.68 13.51
CA PRO A 170 -1.32 18.18 13.03
C PRO A 170 -0.85 19.41 13.81
N GLY A 171 0.36 19.34 14.38
CA GLY A 171 0.96 20.44 15.14
C GLY A 171 0.52 20.53 16.60
N GLU A 172 -0.42 19.70 17.06
CA GLU A 172 -0.75 19.61 18.48
C GLU A 172 0.43 19.03 19.28
N PRO A 173 0.69 19.54 20.49
CA PRO A 173 1.82 19.09 21.29
C PRO A 173 1.59 17.69 21.85
N LEU A 174 2.67 16.89 21.89
CA LEU A 174 2.73 15.65 22.67
C LEU A 174 2.54 15.94 24.17
N PRO A 175 2.06 14.98 24.97
CA PRO A 175 1.80 15.19 26.39
C PRO A 175 3.07 15.56 27.15
N SER A 176 3.01 16.66 27.93
CA SER A 176 4.10 17.05 28.84
C SER A 176 4.19 16.14 30.08
N ALA A 177 3.06 15.55 30.49
CA ALA A 177 2.96 14.59 31.59
C ALA A 177 2.03 13.42 31.19
N PRO A 178 2.50 12.46 30.37
CA PRO A 178 1.69 11.32 29.97
C PRO A 178 1.42 10.38 31.16
N PRO A 179 0.42 9.47 31.04
CA PRO A 179 0.26 8.34 31.94
C PRO A 179 1.56 7.55 32.12
N ALA A 180 1.66 6.77 33.19
CA ALA A 180 2.88 6.00 33.50
C ALA A 180 3.27 5.00 32.39
N ALA A 181 2.31 4.52 31.59
CA ALA A 181 2.53 3.61 30.48
C ALA A 181 1.64 4.01 29.29
N TRP A 182 2.26 4.42 28.19
CA TRP A 182 1.56 4.84 26.97
C TRP A 182 2.30 4.38 25.72
N ALA A 183 1.54 4.18 24.65
CA ALA A 183 2.02 3.85 23.32
C ALA A 183 1.78 5.00 22.36
N LEU A 184 2.60 5.11 21.32
CA LEU A 184 2.47 6.11 20.26
C LEU A 184 2.24 5.42 18.93
N PHE A 185 1.24 5.88 18.17
CA PHE A 185 1.04 5.54 16.77
C PHE A 185 1.06 6.81 15.92
N CYS A 186 2.03 6.92 15.00
CA CYS A 186 2.16 8.03 14.06
C CYS A 186 1.58 7.65 12.70
N ALA A 187 0.72 8.51 12.16
CA ALA A 187 0.07 8.34 10.87
C ALA A 187 0.13 9.64 10.04
N GLY A 188 1.33 10.01 9.61
CA GLY A 188 1.60 11.19 8.79
C GLY A 188 2.41 10.90 7.52
N SER A 189 2.99 11.95 6.93
CA SER A 189 4.06 11.78 5.94
C SER A 189 5.30 11.18 6.58
N PHE A 190 6.25 10.73 5.75
CA PHE A 190 7.52 10.20 6.23
C PHE A 190 8.23 11.17 7.20
N GLU A 191 8.31 12.44 6.80
CA GLU A 191 8.97 13.50 7.56
C GLU A 191 8.19 13.85 8.85
N GLU A 192 6.86 13.92 8.78
CA GLU A 192 6.01 14.20 9.95
C GLU A 192 6.12 13.10 11.01
N ASP A 193 6.14 11.83 10.60
CA ASP A 193 6.31 10.69 11.49
C ASP A 193 7.70 10.69 12.12
N VAL A 194 8.77 10.88 11.32
CA VAL A 194 10.16 10.95 11.83
C VAL A 194 10.32 12.07 12.86
N GLU A 195 9.79 13.26 12.58
CA GLU A 195 9.82 14.38 13.53
C GLU A 195 9.07 14.03 14.82
N THR A 196 7.87 13.45 14.71
CA THR A 196 7.04 13.08 15.85
C THR A 196 7.71 12.02 16.72
N VAL A 197 8.29 10.99 16.10
CA VAL A 197 9.03 9.92 16.79
C VAL A 197 10.22 10.50 17.56
N ASN A 198 11.02 11.35 16.94
CA ASN A 198 12.17 11.99 17.59
C ASN A 198 11.73 12.85 18.78
N ARG A 199 10.68 13.65 18.62
CA ARG A 199 10.12 14.46 19.71
C ARG A 199 9.58 13.60 20.87
N ALA A 200 8.90 12.49 20.57
CA ALA A 200 8.34 11.60 21.59
C ALA A 200 9.42 10.89 22.40
N ARG A 201 10.51 10.47 21.76
CA ARG A 201 11.65 9.82 22.43
C ARG A 201 12.45 10.77 23.31
N ALA A 202 12.44 12.06 22.99
CA ALA A 202 13.10 13.10 23.78
C ALA A 202 12.30 13.54 25.02
N LEU A 203 11.08 13.03 25.23
CA LEU A 203 10.28 13.36 26.41
C LEU A 203 10.93 12.78 27.69
N PRO A 204 10.77 13.44 28.87
CA PRO A 204 11.22 12.88 30.15
C PRO A 204 10.62 11.51 30.47
N ARG A 205 9.42 11.22 29.92
CA ARG A 205 8.73 9.93 29.98
C ARG A 205 8.35 9.50 28.56
N PRO A 206 9.28 8.88 27.80
CA PRO A 206 9.01 8.46 26.43
C PRO A 206 7.95 7.36 26.38
N PRO A 207 7.29 7.15 25.22
CA PRO A 207 6.35 6.05 25.04
C PRO A 207 7.05 4.69 25.22
N ARG A 208 6.35 3.71 25.78
CA ARG A 208 6.87 2.34 25.92
C ARG A 208 6.99 1.61 24.59
N THR A 209 6.06 1.91 23.69
CA THR A 209 5.98 1.33 22.36
C THR A 209 5.68 2.44 21.37
N VAL A 210 6.41 2.46 20.26
CA VAL A 210 6.20 3.40 19.15
C VAL A 210 5.91 2.60 17.90
N CYS A 211 4.88 2.99 17.16
CA CYS A 211 4.64 2.54 15.81
C CYS A 211 4.50 3.76 14.88
N ALA A 212 5.07 3.69 13.69
CA ALA A 212 4.92 4.73 12.68
C ALA A 212 4.60 4.13 11.31
N VAL A 213 3.84 4.85 10.50
CA VAL A 213 3.66 4.48 9.09
C VAL A 213 4.97 4.66 8.32
N ALA A 214 5.75 5.69 8.65
CA ALA A 214 7.08 5.89 8.05
C ALA A 214 8.05 4.74 8.31
N ALA A 215 7.93 4.07 9.46
CA ALA A 215 8.68 2.85 9.78
C ALA A 215 8.24 1.62 8.96
N GLY A 216 7.25 1.81 8.07
CA GLY A 216 6.73 0.86 7.10
C GLY A 216 7.60 0.61 5.87
N VAL A 217 8.74 1.29 5.75
CA VAL A 217 9.71 1.19 4.65
C VAL A 217 11.14 1.24 5.16
N ARG A 218 12.09 0.65 4.43
CA ARG A 218 13.49 0.52 4.89
C ARG A 218 14.23 1.84 5.05
N GLU A 219 13.86 2.90 4.33
CA GLU A 219 14.54 4.20 4.46
C GLU A 219 14.32 4.86 5.83
N PHE A 220 13.37 4.38 6.63
CA PHE A 220 13.19 4.86 8.01
C PHE A 220 14.43 4.64 8.88
N GLY A 221 15.18 3.56 8.64
CA GLY A 221 16.41 3.26 9.38
C GLY A 221 17.51 4.30 9.16
N ASP A 222 17.52 4.96 8.00
CA ASP A 222 18.49 6.01 7.68
C ASP A 222 18.08 7.38 8.26
N ALA A 223 16.79 7.55 8.61
CA ALA A 223 16.22 8.81 9.08
C ALA A 223 16.13 8.93 10.61
N ILE A 224 16.40 7.86 11.35
CA ILE A 224 16.30 7.78 12.81
C ILE A 224 17.61 7.24 13.38
N ASP A 225 18.19 7.93 14.37
CA ASP A 225 19.48 7.57 14.98
C ASP A 225 19.53 6.14 15.55
N ASP A 226 18.43 5.68 16.15
CA ASP A 226 18.30 4.31 16.66
C ASP A 226 16.86 3.81 16.44
N PRO A 227 16.60 3.07 15.35
CA PRO A 227 15.25 2.59 15.05
C PRO A 227 14.84 1.37 15.89
N ARG A 228 15.76 0.76 16.67
CA ARG A 228 15.51 -0.53 17.33
C ARG A 228 14.30 -0.49 18.25
N GLY A 229 13.44 -1.49 18.10
CA GLY A 229 12.21 -1.64 18.87
C GLY A 229 11.04 -0.77 18.43
N ILE A 230 11.23 0.12 17.44
CA ILE A 230 10.13 0.84 16.80
C ILE A 230 9.38 -0.12 15.89
N TYR A 231 8.06 -0.06 15.93
CA TYR A 231 7.19 -0.83 15.06
C TYR A 231 6.90 -0.05 13.77
N GLY A 232 6.81 -0.77 12.67
CA GLY A 232 6.40 -0.25 11.37
C GLY A 232 5.12 -0.92 10.92
N VAL A 233 4.18 -0.15 10.37
CA VAL A 233 3.05 -0.69 9.61
C VAL A 233 3.22 -0.34 8.15
N GLY A 234 3.25 -1.38 7.31
CA GLY A 234 3.40 -1.27 5.87
C GLY A 234 2.42 -2.19 5.17
N GLN A 235 2.30 -2.08 3.85
CA GLN A 235 1.48 -3.04 3.11
C GLN A 235 2.14 -4.42 3.05
N TRP A 236 3.47 -4.48 3.02
CA TRP A 236 4.23 -5.70 2.85
C TRP A 236 5.70 -5.48 3.22
N PHE A 237 6.41 -6.53 3.64
CA PHE A 237 7.85 -6.52 3.87
C PHE A 237 8.51 -7.79 3.33
N PRO A 238 9.79 -7.72 2.91
CA PRO A 238 10.55 -8.91 2.54
C PRO A 238 10.55 -9.97 3.64
N GLY A 239 10.36 -11.23 3.25
CA GLY A 239 10.33 -12.36 4.18
C GLY A 239 8.97 -12.54 4.85
N SER A 240 7.92 -11.97 4.25
CA SER A 240 6.54 -12.16 4.70
C SER A 240 6.07 -13.62 4.57
N GLY A 241 6.71 -14.41 3.71
CA GLY A 241 6.48 -15.86 3.62
C GLY A 241 5.16 -16.25 2.96
N HIS A 242 4.49 -15.31 2.27
CA HIS A 242 3.26 -15.60 1.55
C HIS A 242 3.51 -16.56 0.38
N GLY A 243 2.78 -17.67 0.34
CA GLY A 243 2.72 -18.54 -0.83
C GLY A 243 1.96 -17.85 -1.96
N ALA A 244 2.54 -17.76 -3.16
CA ALA A 244 1.94 -17.10 -4.30
C ALA A 244 1.28 -18.13 -5.25
N GLU A 245 -0.05 -18.09 -5.38
CA GLU A 245 -0.77 -18.80 -6.44
C GLU A 245 -0.65 -18.06 -7.78
N LEU A 246 -0.63 -16.72 -7.74
CA LEU A 246 -0.48 -15.86 -8.90
C LEU A 246 0.75 -14.97 -8.79
N GLY A 247 1.46 -14.81 -9.92
CA GLY A 247 2.65 -13.97 -10.02
C GLY A 247 3.94 -14.66 -9.57
N PRO A 248 5.05 -13.92 -9.46
CA PRO A 248 6.31 -14.49 -9.04
C PRO A 248 6.29 -14.89 -7.57
N ALA A 249 7.03 -15.95 -7.22
CA ALA A 249 7.30 -16.30 -5.83
C ALA A 249 8.24 -15.25 -5.18
N GLU A 250 8.06 -15.00 -3.89
CA GLU A 250 8.84 -14.00 -3.14
C GLU A 250 10.36 -14.17 -3.28
N PRO A 251 10.96 -15.37 -3.09
CA PRO A 251 12.43 -15.51 -3.19
C PRO A 251 12.99 -15.12 -4.56
N GLY A 252 12.32 -15.49 -5.65
CA GLY A 252 12.74 -15.14 -7.01
C GLY A 252 12.56 -13.66 -7.31
N PHE A 253 11.49 -13.05 -6.79
CA PHE A 253 11.24 -11.61 -6.94
C PHE A 253 12.30 -10.78 -6.18
N LEU A 254 12.62 -11.18 -4.95
CA LEU A 254 13.64 -10.52 -4.12
C LEU A 254 15.03 -10.58 -4.79
N ALA A 255 15.45 -11.78 -5.24
CA ALA A 255 16.73 -11.96 -5.92
C ALA A 255 16.82 -11.10 -7.21
N ALA A 256 15.78 -11.14 -8.06
CA ALA A 256 15.77 -10.37 -9.30
C ALA A 256 15.74 -8.84 -9.04
N TYR A 257 15.15 -8.41 -7.93
CA TYR A 257 15.15 -7.00 -7.55
C TYR A 257 16.52 -6.56 -7.04
N GLU A 258 17.12 -7.34 -6.14
CA GLU A 258 18.44 -7.07 -5.58
C GLU A 258 19.52 -7.08 -6.67
N ASP A 259 19.47 -8.03 -7.61
CA ASP A 259 20.39 -8.08 -8.77
C ASP A 259 20.35 -6.79 -9.62
N ARG A 260 19.19 -6.12 -9.67
CA ARG A 260 18.98 -4.93 -10.52
C ARG A 260 19.15 -3.61 -9.78
N ALA A 261 18.89 -3.58 -8.47
CA ALA A 261 18.88 -2.35 -7.66
C ALA A 261 19.99 -2.31 -6.59
N GLY A 262 20.63 -3.44 -6.28
CA GLY A 262 21.61 -3.57 -5.20
C GLY A 262 21.01 -3.46 -3.79
N VAL A 263 19.67 -3.45 -3.67
CA VAL A 263 18.93 -3.35 -2.41
C VAL A 263 17.67 -4.20 -2.48
N LEU A 264 17.12 -4.57 -1.33
CA LEU A 264 15.82 -5.24 -1.26
C LEU A 264 14.67 -4.26 -1.54
N PRO A 265 13.56 -4.71 -2.15
CA PRO A 265 12.40 -3.89 -2.41
C PRO A 265 11.59 -3.58 -1.14
N ASP A 266 10.83 -2.48 -1.17
CA ASP A 266 9.69 -2.26 -0.28
C ASP A 266 8.35 -2.58 -0.99
N TYR A 267 7.25 -2.45 -0.24
CA TYR A 267 5.91 -2.74 -0.71
C TYR A 267 5.50 -2.10 -2.06
N PRO A 268 5.98 -0.91 -2.49
CA PRO A 268 5.58 -0.34 -3.78
C PRO A 268 5.95 -1.21 -4.99
N ALA A 269 7.07 -1.93 -4.92
CA ALA A 269 7.47 -2.87 -5.96
C ALA A 269 6.59 -4.14 -5.94
N ALA A 270 6.42 -4.73 -4.75
CA ALA A 270 5.64 -5.95 -4.54
C ALA A 270 4.16 -5.77 -4.93
N GLN A 271 3.53 -4.68 -4.48
CA GLN A 271 2.11 -4.42 -4.76
C GLN A 271 1.85 -4.20 -6.26
N ALA A 272 2.76 -3.55 -6.98
CA ALA A 272 2.62 -3.31 -8.41
C ALA A 272 2.74 -4.62 -9.21
N ALA A 273 3.73 -5.45 -8.87
CA ALA A 273 3.91 -6.78 -9.45
C ALA A 273 2.70 -7.70 -9.20
N ALA A 274 2.20 -7.74 -7.96
CA ALA A 274 1.00 -8.49 -7.60
C ALA A 274 -0.23 -8.01 -8.37
N THR A 275 -0.43 -6.69 -8.46
CA THR A 275 -1.56 -6.10 -9.21
C THR A 275 -1.52 -6.48 -10.68
N ALA A 276 -0.35 -6.42 -11.32
CA ALA A 276 -0.18 -6.84 -12.71
C ALA A 276 -0.48 -8.34 -12.92
N ALA A 277 -0.04 -9.19 -11.98
CA ALA A 277 -0.33 -10.62 -12.02
C ALA A 277 -1.84 -10.91 -11.93
N ILE A 278 -2.54 -10.26 -10.98
CA ILE A 278 -3.99 -10.40 -10.79
C ILE A 278 -4.75 -9.90 -12.03
N ALA A 279 -4.38 -8.71 -12.55
CA ALA A 279 -5.02 -8.11 -13.71
C ALA A 279 -4.88 -9.00 -14.96
N ALA A 280 -3.66 -9.47 -15.22
CA ALA A 280 -3.38 -10.36 -16.35
C ALA A 280 -4.08 -11.72 -16.20
N HIS A 281 -4.17 -12.25 -14.98
CA HIS A 281 -4.93 -13.48 -14.71
C HIS A 281 -6.41 -13.31 -15.06
N CYS A 282 -7.05 -12.24 -14.57
CA CYS A 282 -8.48 -11.98 -14.83
C CYS A 282 -8.77 -11.81 -16.33
N ALA A 283 -7.89 -11.11 -17.06
CA ALA A 283 -8.00 -11.01 -18.51
C ALA A 283 -7.98 -12.40 -19.16
N ARG A 284 -6.96 -13.22 -18.87
CA ARG A 284 -6.82 -14.56 -19.45
C ARG A 284 -7.98 -15.48 -19.09
N LEU A 285 -8.46 -15.44 -17.85
CA LEU A 285 -9.59 -16.24 -17.39
C LEU A 285 -10.86 -15.96 -18.21
N THR A 286 -11.11 -14.68 -18.51
CA THR A 286 -12.29 -14.27 -19.25
C THR A 286 -12.14 -14.42 -20.77
N GLY A 287 -10.91 -14.43 -21.29
CA GLY A 287 -10.66 -14.39 -22.72
C GLY A 287 -10.93 -13.01 -23.35
N GLY A 288 -11.07 -11.96 -22.54
CA GLY A 288 -11.24 -10.58 -23.01
C GLY A 288 -10.85 -9.53 -21.96
N THR A 289 -11.01 -8.25 -22.32
CA THR A 289 -10.62 -7.10 -21.47
C THR A 289 -11.70 -6.01 -21.38
N THR A 290 -12.95 -6.37 -21.64
CA THR A 290 -14.11 -5.51 -21.36
C THR A 290 -14.23 -5.30 -19.86
N ARG A 291 -14.65 -4.11 -19.45
CA ARG A 291 -14.80 -3.73 -18.04
C ARG A 291 -15.66 -4.72 -17.27
N GLU A 292 -16.81 -5.10 -17.82
CA GLU A 292 -17.78 -6.00 -17.17
C GLU A 292 -17.18 -7.39 -16.92
N ALA A 293 -16.48 -7.95 -17.91
CA ALA A 293 -15.83 -9.25 -17.78
C ALA A 293 -14.71 -9.22 -16.74
N LEU A 294 -13.84 -8.20 -16.77
CA LEU A 294 -12.76 -8.04 -15.80
C LEU A 294 -13.29 -7.83 -14.39
N TRP A 295 -14.34 -7.02 -14.22
CA TRP A 295 -15.00 -6.80 -12.93
C TRP A 295 -15.59 -8.10 -12.37
N ALA A 296 -16.32 -8.86 -13.20
CA ALA A 296 -16.91 -10.13 -12.78
C ALA A 296 -15.83 -11.15 -12.38
N ALA A 297 -14.72 -11.23 -13.12
CA ALA A 297 -13.61 -12.09 -12.78
C ALA A 297 -12.92 -11.67 -11.47
N ALA A 298 -12.61 -10.37 -11.30
CA ALA A 298 -12.00 -9.85 -10.09
C ALA A 298 -12.90 -10.08 -8.85
N SER A 299 -14.21 -9.88 -9.00
CA SER A 299 -15.20 -10.03 -7.92
C SER A 299 -15.39 -11.47 -7.46
N ALA A 300 -15.10 -12.44 -8.33
CA ALA A 300 -15.18 -13.86 -8.01
C ALA A 300 -13.83 -14.46 -7.58
N LEU A 301 -12.73 -13.69 -7.67
CA LEU A 301 -11.38 -14.17 -7.41
C LEU A 301 -11.04 -14.09 -5.92
N GLU A 302 -10.65 -15.22 -5.37
CA GLU A 302 -9.97 -15.36 -4.08
C GLU A 302 -8.69 -16.15 -4.33
N THR A 303 -7.54 -15.55 -4.03
CA THR A 303 -6.22 -16.13 -4.35
C THR A 303 -5.13 -15.47 -3.50
N THR A 304 -3.89 -15.88 -3.69
CA THR A 304 -2.71 -15.29 -3.05
C THR A 304 -1.65 -14.90 -4.07
N THR A 305 -0.87 -13.89 -3.71
CA THR A 305 0.33 -13.44 -4.44
C THR A 305 1.49 -13.30 -3.46
N LEU A 306 2.68 -12.92 -3.92
CA LEU A 306 3.79 -12.57 -3.02
C LEU A 306 3.44 -11.44 -2.05
N PHE A 307 2.47 -10.60 -2.41
CA PHE A 307 1.97 -9.49 -1.59
C PHE A 307 0.99 -9.96 -0.52
N GLY A 308 0.47 -11.19 -0.60
CA GLY A 308 -0.51 -11.75 0.33
C GLY A 308 -1.83 -12.11 -0.35
N SER A 309 -2.87 -12.34 0.47
CA SER A 309 -4.21 -12.69 0.00
C SER A 309 -4.85 -11.57 -0.82
N PHE A 310 -5.58 -11.92 -1.86
CA PHE A 310 -6.39 -10.99 -2.65
C PHE A 310 -7.83 -11.47 -2.65
N LYS A 311 -8.74 -10.58 -2.24
CA LYS A 311 -10.19 -10.73 -2.38
C LYS A 311 -10.82 -9.35 -2.27
N ILE A 312 -11.72 -9.01 -3.19
CA ILE A 312 -12.47 -7.75 -3.11
C ILE A 312 -13.90 -7.97 -2.64
N ASP A 313 -14.49 -6.94 -2.02
CA ASP A 313 -15.93 -6.87 -1.89
C ASP A 313 -16.56 -6.67 -3.28
N PRO A 314 -17.43 -7.59 -3.75
CA PRO A 314 -17.95 -7.55 -5.12
C PRO A 314 -18.91 -6.37 -5.37
N GLY A 315 -19.44 -5.76 -4.31
CA GLY A 315 -20.33 -4.59 -4.40
C GLY A 315 -19.59 -3.27 -4.58
N SER A 316 -18.35 -3.18 -4.08
CA SER A 316 -17.60 -1.91 -4.02
C SER A 316 -16.22 -1.95 -4.70
N GLY A 317 -15.55 -3.09 -4.77
CA GLY A 317 -14.18 -3.23 -5.29
C GLY A 317 -13.08 -2.98 -4.24
N VAL A 318 -13.50 -2.76 -2.98
CA VAL A 318 -12.62 -2.59 -1.83
C VAL A 318 -11.89 -3.89 -1.52
N GLN A 319 -10.60 -3.82 -1.20
CA GLN A 319 -9.82 -4.97 -0.78
C GLN A 319 -10.28 -5.45 0.61
N VAL A 320 -10.59 -6.73 0.74
CA VAL A 320 -11.00 -7.38 2.00
C VAL A 320 -10.15 -8.59 2.38
N GLY A 321 -9.33 -9.11 1.45
CA GLY A 321 -8.45 -10.26 1.69
C GLY A 321 -7.08 -9.87 2.25
N HIS A 322 -6.44 -8.87 1.65
CA HIS A 322 -5.09 -8.42 2.04
C HIS A 322 -5.10 -7.73 3.41
N GLN A 323 -4.04 -7.93 4.19
CA GLN A 323 -3.85 -7.29 5.49
C GLN A 323 -2.50 -6.58 5.53
N ALA A 324 -2.46 -5.39 6.15
CA ALA A 324 -1.21 -4.69 6.40
C ALA A 324 -0.29 -5.54 7.30
N ALA A 325 1.01 -5.40 7.11
CA ALA A 325 2.03 -6.08 7.88
C ALA A 325 2.53 -5.21 9.03
N LEU A 326 2.81 -5.85 10.17
CA LEU A 326 3.53 -5.26 11.30
C LEU A 326 4.97 -5.77 11.28
N VAL A 327 5.93 -4.88 11.44
CA VAL A 327 7.33 -5.22 11.69
C VAL A 327 7.82 -4.54 12.95
N ARG A 328 8.89 -5.07 13.51
CA ARG A 328 9.68 -4.45 14.57
C ARG A 328 11.09 -4.24 14.07
N TRP A 329 11.61 -3.02 14.19
CA TRP A 329 12.96 -2.69 13.79
C TRP A 329 14.00 -3.35 14.70
N GLY A 330 14.91 -4.12 14.10
CA GLY A 330 16.10 -4.69 14.72
C GLY A 330 17.37 -3.93 14.33
N THR A 331 18.54 -4.54 14.56
CA THR A 331 19.85 -3.95 14.21
C THR A 331 20.03 -3.85 12.69
N ASP A 332 19.58 -4.87 11.94
CA ASP A 332 19.83 -5.00 10.51
C ASP A 332 18.60 -4.63 9.65
N GLY A 333 17.59 -4.01 10.26
CA GLY A 333 16.34 -3.58 9.60
C GLY A 333 15.07 -4.16 10.22
N PRO A 334 13.92 -4.03 9.52
CA PRO A 334 12.64 -4.53 10.01
C PRO A 334 12.60 -6.07 10.01
N VAL A 335 12.11 -6.65 11.11
CA VAL A 335 11.85 -8.09 11.25
C VAL A 335 10.41 -8.34 11.69
N SER A 336 9.92 -9.56 11.51
CA SER A 336 8.60 -9.93 12.06
C SER A 336 8.62 -9.83 13.60
N PRO A 337 7.60 -9.21 14.21
CA PRO A 337 7.58 -8.85 15.63
C PRO A 337 7.38 -10.02 16.60
#